data_AF-A0A846M959-F1
#
_entry.id   AF-A0A846M959-F1
#
_cell.length_a   1.000
_cell.length_b   1.000
_cell.length_c   1.000
_cell.angle_alpha   90.00
_cell.angle_beta   90.00
_cell.angle_gamma   90.00
#
_symmetry.space_group_name_H-M   'P 1'
#
loop_
_entity.id
_entity.type
_entity.pdbx_description
1 polymer ?
#
loop_
_entity_poly.entity_id
_entity_poly.type
_entity_poly.pdbx_seq_one_letter_code
_entity_poly.pdbx_strand_id
1 'polypeptide(L)'
;MLIEVLRSITYRVAWMTDQKMRVVKEAAIAKLFGSEVYNKIADLAVQIHGGLGYMKDYPIERFYRDARITKIYEGTSEIQRNIIMN
;
A
#
# COMPACT_ATOMS: atom_id res chain seq x y z
N MET A 1 1.33 -14.08 -1.31
CA MET A 1 0.44 -13.92 -0.14
C MET A 1 0.07 -12.46 0.15
N LEU A 2 1.02 -11.52 0.32
CA LEU A 2 0.69 -10.12 0.69
C LEU A 2 -0.26 -9.42 -0.30
N ILE A 3 -0.03 -9.58 -1.60
CA ILE A 3 -0.90 -9.01 -2.64
C ILE A 3 -2.33 -9.56 -2.54
N GLU A 4 -2.49 -10.87 -2.31
CA GLU A 4 -3.80 -11.51 -2.16
C GLU A 4 -4.54 -11.02 -0.91
N VAL A 5 -3.83 -10.87 0.21
CA VAL A 5 -4.39 -10.31 1.44
C VAL A 5 -4.83 -8.87 1.23
N LEU A 6 -3.99 -8.04 0.60
CA LEU A 6 -4.31 -6.65 0.29
C LEU A 6 -5.54 -6.58 -0.60
N ARG A 7 -5.57 -7.35 -1.69
CA ARG A 7 -6.71 -7.41 -2.62
C ARG A 7 -8.00 -7.80 -1.92
N SER A 8 -7.95 -8.82 -1.07
CA SER A 8 -9.12 -9.30 -0.31
C SER A 8 -9.65 -8.22 0.65
N ILE A 9 -8.77 -7.56 1.40
CA ILE A 9 -9.15 -6.47 2.32
C ILE A 9 -9.72 -5.29 1.54
N THR A 10 -9.08 -4.87 0.45
CA THR A 10 -9.55 -3.76 -0.39
C THR A 10 -10.96 -4.03 -0.92
N TYR A 11 -11.21 -5.20 -1.52
CA TYR A 11 -12.54 -5.53 -2.04
C TYR A 11 -13.59 -5.67 -0.94
N ARG A 12 -13.23 -6.22 0.22
CA ARG A 12 -14.14 -6.28 1.37
C ARG A 12 -14.54 -4.87 1.83
N VAL A 13 -13.59 -3.94 1.95
CA VAL A 13 -13.87 -2.56 2.37
C VAL A 13 -14.72 -1.83 1.34
N ALA A 14 -14.43 -2.00 0.05
CA ALA A 14 -15.26 -1.46 -1.02
C ALA A 14 -16.69 -1.99 -0.93
N TRP A 15 -16.86 -3.31 -0.78
CA TRP A 15 -18.18 -3.92 -0.61
C TRP A 15 -18.93 -3.38 0.63
N MET A 16 -18.26 -3.26 1.78
CA MET A 16 -18.87 -2.68 3.00
C MET A 16 -19.33 -1.23 2.78
N THR A 17 -18.55 -0.48 2.00
CA THR A 17 -18.89 0.90 1.61
C THR A 17 -20.16 0.94 0.77
N ASP A 18 -20.28 0.04 -0.22
CA ASP A 18 -21.49 -0.08 -1.05
C ASP A 18 -22.72 -0.48 -0.24
N GLN A 19 -22.54 -1.25 0.83
CA GLN A 19 -23.59 -1.58 1.81
C GLN A 19 -23.91 -0.43 2.78
N LYS A 20 -23.33 0.76 2.59
CA LYS A 20 -23.49 1.95 3.45
C LYS A 20 -23.06 1.72 4.90
N MET A 21 -22.15 0.78 5.14
CA MET A 21 -21.58 0.55 6.46
C MET A 21 -20.57 1.65 6.79
N ARG A 22 -20.37 1.92 8.08
CA ARG A 22 -19.28 2.80 8.54
C ARG A 22 -17.96 2.01 8.49
N VAL A 23 -17.03 2.42 7.63
CA VAL A 23 -15.79 1.68 7.33
C VAL A 23 -14.50 2.41 7.70
N VAL A 24 -14.55 3.40 8.60
CA VAL A 24 -13.40 4.28 8.89
C VAL A 24 -12.16 3.49 9.32
N LYS A 25 -12.35 2.49 10.18
CA LYS A 25 -11.25 1.68 10.73
C LYS A 25 -10.71 0.70 9.69
N GLU A 26 -11.60 0.05 8.94
CA GLU A 26 -11.26 -0.92 7.91
C GLU A 26 -10.55 -0.25 6.71
N ALA A 27 -10.99 0.94 6.32
CA ALA A 27 -10.33 1.74 5.29
C ALA A 27 -8.92 2.18 5.74
N ALA A 28 -8.76 2.60 7.00
CA ALA A 28 -7.45 2.95 7.55
C ALA A 28 -6.49 1.74 7.57
N ILE A 29 -6.99 0.55 7.94
CA ILE A 29 -6.23 -0.71 7.87
C ILE A 29 -5.82 -1.01 6.42
N ALA A 30 -6.75 -0.93 5.47
CA ALA A 30 -6.49 -1.20 4.07
C ALA A 30 -5.44 -0.25 3.48
N LYS A 31 -5.55 1.05 3.76
CA LYS A 31 -4.60 2.08 3.30
C LYS A 31 -3.22 1.87 3.91
N LEU A 32 -3.14 1.69 5.22
CA LEU A 32 -1.87 1.44 5.92
C LEU A 32 -1.19 0.18 5.37
N PHE A 33 -1.89 -0.95 5.37
CA PHE A 33 -1.35 -2.22 4.89
C PHE A 33 -0.94 -2.13 3.42
N GLY A 34 -1.77 -1.52 2.56
CA GLY A 34 -1.47 -1.36 1.15
C GLY A 34 -0.19 -0.57 0.87
N SER A 35 -0.02 0.57 1.55
CA SER A 35 1.20 1.39 1.40
C SER A 35 2.47 0.65 1.85
N GLU A 36 2.40 -0.09 2.97
CA GLU A 36 3.52 -0.89 3.47
C GLU A 36 3.85 -2.06 2.55
N VAL A 37 2.84 -2.76 2.03
CA VAL A 37 3.00 -3.86 1.08
C VAL A 37 3.62 -3.39 -0.23
N TYR A 38 3.16 -2.26 -0.79
CA TYR A 38 3.73 -1.73 -2.03
C TYR A 38 5.20 -1.36 -1.86
N ASN A 39 5.56 -0.65 -0.78
CA ASN A 39 6.96 -0.31 -0.50
C ASN A 39 7.84 -1.56 -0.38
N LYS A 40 7.39 -2.58 0.35
CA LYS A 40 8.14 -3.82 0.54
C LYS A 40 8.36 -4.56 -0.79
N ILE A 41 7.34 -4.63 -1.63
CA ILE A 41 7.43 -5.35 -2.92
C ILE A 41 8.31 -4.59 -3.90
N ALA A 42 8.17 -3.26 -3.98
CA ALA A 42 8.97 -2.44 -4.88
C ALA A 42 10.46 -2.49 -4.50
N ASP A 43 10.78 -2.44 -3.20
CA ASP A 43 12.14 -2.61 -2.68
C ASP A 43 12.73 -3.98 -3.04
N LEU A 44 11.97 -5.06 -2.81
CA LEU A 44 12.38 -6.40 -3.19
C LEU A 44 12.60 -6.54 -4.70
N ALA A 45 11.76 -5.89 -5.52
CA ALA A 45 11.90 -5.89 -6.97
C ALA A 45 13.22 -5.24 -7.40
N VAL A 46 13.60 -4.09 -6.81
CA VAL A 46 14.90 -3.45 -7.04
C VAL A 46 16.03 -4.43 -6.68
N GLN A 47 15.96 -5.04 -5.50
CA GLN A 47 17.01 -5.97 -5.03
C GLN A 47 17.18 -7.18 -5.96
N ILE A 48 16.10 -7.78 -6.44
CA ILE A 48 16.15 -8.94 -7.36
C ILE A 48 16.79 -8.57 -8.69
N HIS A 49 16.52 -7.37 -9.20
CA HIS A 49 17.05 -6.90 -10.49
C HIS A 49 18.48 -6.32 -10.38
N GLY A 50 19.04 -6.21 -9.18
CA GLY A 50 20.38 -5.67 -8.94
C GLY A 50 20.55 -4.28 -9.54
N GLY A 51 21.67 -4.04 -10.22
CA GLY A 51 21.95 -2.74 -10.86
C GLY A 51 20.88 -2.29 -11.85
N LEU A 52 20.24 -3.22 -12.56
CA LEU A 52 19.16 -2.92 -13.52
C LEU A 52 17.92 -2.36 -12.82
N GLY A 53 17.68 -2.75 -11.56
CA GLY A 53 16.58 -2.22 -10.74
C GLY A 53 16.67 -0.72 -10.46
N TYR A 54 17.86 -0.12 -10.65
CA TYR A 54 18.11 1.32 -10.52
C TYR A 54 18.14 2.06 -11.87
N MET A 55 18.15 1.34 -13.00
CA MET A 55 18.24 1.96 -14.33
C MET A 55 16.88 2.44 -14.80
N LYS A 56 16.82 3.66 -15.35
CA LYS A 56 15.59 4.26 -15.89
C LYS A 56 15.04 3.56 -17.13
N ASP A 57 15.84 2.71 -17.77
CA ASP A 57 15.40 1.88 -18.89
C ASP A 57 14.40 0.80 -18.47
N TYR A 58 14.33 0.49 -17.15
CA TYR A 58 13.40 -0.48 -16.60
C TYR A 58 12.41 0.20 -15.64
N PRO A 59 11.13 -0.25 -15.61
CA PRO A 59 10.10 0.40 -14.80
C PRO A 59 10.27 0.22 -13.28
N ILE A 60 11.16 -0.67 -12.84
CA ILE A 60 11.35 -1.04 -11.44
C ILE A 60 11.72 0.18 -10.57
N GLU A 61 12.64 1.03 -11.06
CA GLU A 61 13.06 2.23 -10.33
C GLU A 61 11.90 3.20 -10.11
N ARG A 62 11.01 3.31 -11.10
CA ARG A 62 9.82 4.15 -11.01
C ARG A 62 8.85 3.61 -9.96
N PHE A 63 8.59 2.31 -9.95
CA PHE A 63 7.73 1.70 -8.93
C PHE A 63 8.29 1.90 -7.52
N TYR A 64 9.61 1.82 -7.35
CA TYR A 64 10.25 2.11 -6.07
C TYR A 64 10.00 3.56 -5.62
N ARG A 65 10.17 4.54 -6.51
CA ARG A 65 9.88 5.95 -6.21
C ARG A 65 8.40 6.19 -5.93
N ASP A 66 7.52 5.65 -6.77
CA ASP A 66 6.07 5.81 -6.66
C ASP A 66 5.54 5.16 -5.37
N ALA A 67 6.16 4.08 -4.88
CA ALA A 67 5.79 3.47 -3.61
C ALA A 67 6.00 4.42 -2.43
N ARG A 68 7.02 5.29 -2.44
CA ARG A 68 7.38 6.15 -1.30
C ARG A 68 6.25 7.10 -0.90
N ILE A 69 5.57 7.73 -1.87
CA ILE A 69 4.54 8.72 -1.57
C ILE A 69 3.30 8.09 -0.90
N THR A 70 3.08 6.78 -1.10
CA THR A 70 1.88 6.10 -0.61
C THR A 70 1.75 6.07 0.92
N LYS A 71 2.88 6.21 1.64
CA LYS A 71 2.94 6.31 3.10
C LYS A 71 2.64 7.71 3.63
N ILE A 72 2.53 8.71 2.76
CA ILE A 72 2.48 10.13 3.14
C ILE A 72 1.14 10.75 2.75
N TYR A 73 0.76 10.66 1.47
CA TYR A 73 -0.49 11.25 0.98
C TYR A 73 -1.73 10.50 1.52
N GLU A 74 -2.88 11.16 1.47
CA GLU A 74 -4.17 10.62 1.98
C GLU A 74 -4.10 10.14 3.45
N GLY A 75 -3.29 10.84 4.25
CA GLY A 75 -3.02 10.53 5.66
C GLY A 75 -1.82 9.60 5.84
N THR A 76 -0.81 10.06 6.57
CA THR A 76 0.44 9.31 6.77
C THR A 76 0.22 7.97 7.48
N SER A 77 1.19 7.04 7.41
CA SER A 77 1.11 5.77 8.14
C SER A 77 0.83 5.94 9.64
N GLU A 78 1.36 7.00 10.26
CA GLU A 78 1.12 7.35 11.67
C GLU A 78 -0.33 7.80 11.90
N ILE A 79 -0.88 8.62 10.99
CA ILE A 79 -2.29 9.03 11.07
C ILE A 79 -3.22 7.83 10.94
N GLN A 80 -2.93 6.90 10.02
CA GLN A 80 -3.73 5.67 9.91
C GLN A 80 -3.63 4.82 11.18
N ARG A 81 -2.45 4.66 11.77
CA ARG A 81 -2.28 3.98 13.06
C ARG A 81 -3.13 4.63 14.16
N ASN A 82 -3.15 5.95 14.23
CA ASN A 82 -3.98 6.67 15.19
C ASN A 82 -5.48 6.41 14.97
N ILE A 83 -5.95 6.43 13.72
CA ILE A 83 -7.36 6.10 13.38
C ILE A 83 -7.71 4.67 13.81
N ILE A 84 -6.77 3.73 13.69
CA ILE A 84 -6.96 2.32 14.07
C ILE A 84 -6.97 2.14 15.60
N MET A 85 -6.21 2.94 16.34
CA MET A 85 -6.16 2.86 17.81
C MET A 85 -7.42 3.44 18.45
N ASN A 86 -8.02 4.45 17.82
CA ASN A 86 -9.29 5.04 18.22
C ASN A 86 -10.49 4.19 17.77
#